data_AF-A0A1I7UP63-F1
#
_entry.id   AF-A0A1I7UP63-F1
#
_cell.length_a   1.000
_cell.length_b   1.000
_cell.length_c   1.000
_cell.angle_alpha   90.00
_cell.angle_beta   90.00
_cell.angle_gamma   90.00
#
_symmetry.space_group_name_H-M   'P 1'
#
loop_
_entity.id
_entity.type
_entity.pdbx_description
1 polymer ?
#
loop_
_entity_poly.entity_id
_entity_poly.type
_entity_poly.pdbx_seq_one_letter_code
_entity_poly.pdbx_strand_id
1 'polypeptide(L)'
;MENVAQTKRYSKSEFVRYSRDAMQVLSEDIDIVRTWRALIGNHTILAPNYWKVHRKHLSKCKYFIVDVKDIECLEQTMNSVNSQEERKRMIFRFRSLSSWMQVYENHHLYLRAIPSGHNGIKDAPRVFAEDLLEIIPIVLEKQGMPKSLGNGRKRYGTLKDYCSSDRIEDYRNKWASSLEGKVWITVSTKEMAGLFDDLDCNKELVTIIEDPSHINTSRDVMERGGYIRTISPNQTEVMDTSMAALYIFDTLVKGRNHKKYRCDGSLCGKEDGMDCLKRITKLLNWVMEDTSSKFCTCLSLEPLLYLLCVSRYSPRSLGRERREARMSASLTARGVSGDAEKIEK
;
A
#
# COMPACT_ATOMS: atom_id res chain seq x y z
N MET A 1 -32.17 -38.60 -11.07
CA MET A 1 -32.41 -37.15 -11.22
C MET A 1 -31.11 -36.45 -10.88
N GLU A 2 -30.32 -36.13 -11.90
CA GLU A 2 -29.09 -35.35 -11.74
C GLU A 2 -29.48 -33.92 -11.38
N ASN A 3 -29.06 -33.47 -10.20
CA ASN A 3 -29.24 -32.10 -9.75
C ASN A 3 -28.23 -31.25 -10.52
N VAL A 4 -28.62 -30.76 -11.70
CA VAL A 4 -27.84 -29.78 -12.46
C VAL A 4 -27.84 -28.50 -11.63
N ALA A 5 -26.79 -28.31 -10.84
CA ALA A 5 -26.57 -27.07 -10.12
C ALA A 5 -26.55 -25.92 -11.15
N GLN A 6 -27.59 -25.08 -11.13
CA GLN A 6 -27.59 -23.84 -11.87
C GLN A 6 -26.35 -23.04 -11.46
N THR A 7 -25.39 -22.91 -12.36
CA THR A 7 -24.21 -22.07 -12.16
C THR A 7 -24.70 -20.62 -12.09
N LYS A 8 -24.85 -20.11 -10.87
CA LYS A 8 -25.20 -18.72 -10.60
C LYS A 8 -24.09 -17.84 -11.18
N ARG A 9 -24.40 -17.06 -12.22
CA ARG A 9 -23.48 -16.06 -12.78
C ARG A 9 -23.48 -14.82 -11.91
N TYR A 10 -22.29 -14.26 -11.68
CA TYR A 10 -22.05 -13.14 -10.79
C TYR A 10 -21.74 -11.81 -11.51
N SER A 11 -21.90 -11.76 -12.83
CA SER A 11 -21.62 -10.54 -13.61
C SER A 11 -22.44 -9.31 -13.16
N LYS A 12 -23.62 -9.52 -12.55
CA LYS A 12 -24.47 -8.45 -12.01
C LYS A 12 -24.20 -8.10 -10.54
N SER A 13 -23.33 -8.85 -9.85
CA SER A 13 -22.95 -8.53 -8.48
C SER A 13 -22.14 -7.24 -8.45
N GLU A 14 -22.27 -6.47 -7.37
CA GLU A 14 -21.58 -5.19 -7.18
C GLU A 14 -20.68 -5.26 -5.95
N PHE A 15 -19.58 -4.50 -5.99
CA PHE A 15 -18.71 -4.36 -4.81
C PHE A 15 -19.40 -3.52 -3.74
N VAL A 16 -19.25 -3.92 -2.49
CA VAL A 16 -19.50 -3.02 -1.35
C VAL A 16 -18.34 -2.03 -1.26
N ARG A 17 -18.64 -0.73 -1.10
CA ARG A 17 -17.62 0.33 -1.11
C ARG A 17 -17.79 1.30 0.06
N TYR A 18 -16.69 1.65 0.71
CA TYR A 18 -16.60 2.73 1.69
C TYR A 18 -15.57 3.77 1.23
N SER A 19 -16.03 5.00 0.95
CA SER A 19 -15.17 6.14 0.61
C SER A 19 -14.65 6.82 1.89
N ARG A 20 -13.69 7.75 1.74
CA ARG A 20 -13.21 8.61 2.84
C ARG A 20 -14.33 9.17 3.71
N ASP A 21 -15.40 9.69 3.12
CA ASP A 21 -16.49 10.34 3.88
C ASP A 21 -17.33 9.34 4.69
N ALA A 22 -17.29 8.06 4.32
CA ALA A 22 -17.94 6.96 5.03
C ALA A 22 -17.01 6.26 6.02
N MET A 23 -15.79 6.77 6.23
CA MET A 23 -14.75 6.17 7.06
C MET A 23 -14.21 7.17 8.08
N GLN A 24 -14.12 6.75 9.34
CA GLN A 24 -13.38 7.51 10.35
C GLN A 24 -12.01 6.86 10.57
N VAL A 25 -10.97 7.46 9.98
CA VAL A 25 -9.59 6.99 10.16
C VAL A 25 -8.99 7.60 11.42
N LEU A 26 -8.65 6.73 12.37
CA LEU A 26 -7.93 7.03 13.61
C LEU A 26 -6.44 6.69 13.40
N SER A 27 -5.56 7.63 13.72
CA SER A 27 -4.11 7.38 13.77
C SER A 27 -3.62 7.63 15.19
N GLU A 28 -2.92 6.66 15.75
CA GLU A 28 -2.56 6.66 17.18
C GLU A 28 -1.10 7.02 17.43
N ASP A 29 -0.31 7.15 16.37
CA ASP A 29 1.13 7.06 16.46
C ASP A 29 1.85 8.02 15.52
N ILE A 30 3.15 8.19 15.75
CA ILE A 30 4.05 9.01 14.91
C ILE A 30 4.16 8.44 13.47
N ASP A 31 3.93 7.13 13.31
CA ASP A 31 4.02 6.42 12.03
C ASP A 31 2.65 6.31 11.36
N ILE A 32 2.12 7.45 10.94
CA ILE A 32 0.77 7.60 10.36
C ILE A 32 0.53 6.73 9.11
N VAL A 33 1.60 6.22 8.48
CA VAL A 33 1.53 5.35 7.31
C VAL A 33 1.21 3.91 7.72
N ARG A 34 1.81 3.43 8.81
CA ARG A 34 1.71 2.02 9.25
C ARG A 34 0.71 1.81 10.38
N THR A 35 0.41 2.85 11.13
CA THR A 35 -0.43 2.78 12.33
C THR A 35 -1.74 3.52 12.10
N TRP A 36 -2.75 2.76 11.71
CA TRP A 36 -4.08 3.26 11.47
C TRP A 36 -5.12 2.26 11.96
N ARG A 37 -6.25 2.80 12.41
CA ARG A 37 -7.52 2.10 12.55
C ARG A 37 -8.57 2.84 11.75
N ALA A 38 -9.53 2.14 11.17
CA ALA A 38 -10.63 2.78 10.45
C ALA A 38 -11.96 2.23 10.95
N LEU A 39 -12.87 3.12 11.34
CA LEU A 39 -14.25 2.76 11.61
C LEU A 39 -15.03 2.87 10.30
N ILE A 40 -15.73 1.81 9.92
CA ILE A 40 -16.59 1.76 8.73
C ILE A 40 -18.02 1.36 9.10
N GLY A 41 -19.00 1.90 8.37
CA GLY A 41 -20.40 1.45 8.37
C GLY A 41 -20.94 1.09 9.76
N ASN A 42 -21.23 -0.21 9.97
CA ASN A 42 -21.81 -0.81 11.17
C ASN A 42 -20.87 -0.80 12.42
N HIS A 43 -20.06 0.24 12.59
CA HIS A 43 -19.05 0.34 13.65
C HIS A 43 -17.98 -0.76 13.59
N THR A 44 -17.73 -1.33 12.40
CA THR A 44 -16.66 -2.30 12.22
C THR A 44 -15.32 -1.56 12.25
N ILE A 45 -14.42 -1.99 13.14
CA ILE A 45 -13.07 -1.45 13.23
C ILE A 45 -12.15 -2.30 12.37
N LEU A 46 -11.46 -1.65 11.45
CA LEU A 46 -10.45 -2.23 10.58
C LEU A 46 -9.05 -1.81 11.02
N ALA A 47 -8.08 -2.70 10.82
CA ALA A 47 -6.67 -2.47 11.09
C ALA A 47 -5.80 -3.24 10.09
N PRO A 48 -4.50 -2.91 9.95
CA PRO A 48 -3.58 -3.75 9.20
C PRO A 48 -3.28 -5.05 9.96
N ASN A 49 -3.05 -6.15 9.25
CA ASN A 49 -2.72 -7.47 9.82
C ASN A 49 -1.46 -7.48 10.69
N TYR A 50 -0.64 -6.44 10.63
CA TYR A 50 0.55 -6.35 11.46
C TYR A 50 0.40 -5.44 12.68
N TRP A 51 -0.82 -4.98 12.99
CA TRP A 51 -1.10 -4.16 14.17
C TRP A 51 -0.55 -4.75 15.47
N LYS A 52 -0.57 -6.09 15.60
CA LYS A 52 -0.02 -6.83 16.76
C LYS A 52 1.33 -7.51 16.48
N VAL A 53 1.91 -7.32 15.29
CA VAL A 53 3.15 -8.00 14.88
C VAL A 53 4.36 -7.10 15.15
N HIS A 54 5.37 -7.65 15.82
CA HIS A 54 6.59 -6.91 16.11
C HIS A 54 7.30 -6.45 14.81
N ARG A 55 7.74 -5.19 14.75
CA ARG A 55 8.32 -4.54 13.55
C ARG A 55 9.37 -5.38 12.78
N LYS A 56 10.27 -6.05 13.49
CA LYS A 56 11.29 -6.95 12.92
C LYS A 56 10.77 -8.11 12.06
N HIS A 57 9.47 -8.40 12.09
CA HIS A 57 8.83 -9.48 11.32
C HIS A 57 7.99 -8.97 10.13
N LEU A 58 7.82 -7.66 9.99
CA LEU A 58 7.00 -7.02 8.96
C LEU A 58 7.47 -7.34 7.55
N SER A 59 8.79 -7.36 7.32
CA SER A 59 9.37 -7.66 6.00
C SER A 59 9.07 -9.07 5.47
N LYS A 60 8.49 -9.94 6.31
CA LYS A 60 8.07 -11.31 5.94
C LYS A 60 6.56 -11.44 5.80
N CYS A 61 5.83 -10.35 5.97
CA CYS A 61 4.38 -10.33 5.96
C CYS A 61 3.91 -9.60 4.71
N LYS A 62 2.91 -10.17 4.03
CA LYS A 62 2.06 -9.44 3.11
C LYS A 62 1.03 -8.64 3.88
N TYR A 63 0.70 -7.48 3.34
CA TYR A 63 -0.32 -6.59 3.83
C TYR A 63 -1.70 -7.20 3.55
N PHE A 64 -2.55 -7.25 4.57
CA PHE A 64 -4.00 -7.38 4.40
C PHE A 64 -4.70 -6.67 5.55
N ILE A 65 -5.99 -6.39 5.37
CA ILE A 65 -6.80 -5.69 6.37
C ILE A 65 -7.52 -6.74 7.20
N VAL A 66 -7.60 -6.51 8.51
CA VAL A 66 -8.29 -7.35 9.48
C VAL A 66 -9.36 -6.55 10.21
N ASP A 67 -10.42 -7.22 10.63
CA ASP A 67 -11.44 -6.64 11.51
C ASP A 67 -11.31 -7.13 12.95
N VAL A 68 -12.23 -6.68 13.82
CA VAL A 68 -12.24 -7.06 15.24
C VAL A 68 -12.35 -8.58 15.43
N LYS A 69 -13.13 -9.28 14.61
CA LYS A 69 -13.33 -10.73 14.74
C LYS A 69 -12.06 -11.50 14.39
N ASP A 70 -11.31 -11.02 13.40
CA ASP A 70 -10.00 -11.59 13.08
C ASP A 70 -9.02 -11.47 14.24
N ILE A 71 -9.00 -10.30 14.90
CA ILE A 71 -8.12 -10.05 16.05
C ILE A 71 -8.53 -10.95 17.23
N GLU A 72 -9.83 -11.05 17.53
CA GLU A 72 -10.36 -11.93 18.57
C GLU A 72 -10.01 -13.40 18.29
N CYS A 73 -10.17 -13.86 17.04
CA CYS A 73 -9.81 -15.21 16.63
C CYS A 73 -8.30 -15.47 16.82
N LEU A 74 -7.45 -14.51 16.42
CA LEU A 74 -6.02 -14.62 16.61
C LEU A 74 -5.65 -14.69 18.10
N GLU A 75 -6.24 -13.84 18.95
CA GLU A 75 -5.97 -13.81 20.39
C GLU A 75 -6.42 -15.11 21.07
N GLN A 76 -7.63 -15.59 20.76
CA GLN A 76 -8.12 -16.88 21.26
C GLN A 76 -7.20 -18.03 20.87
N THR A 77 -6.77 -18.07 19.60
CA THR A 77 -5.88 -19.11 19.09
C THR A 77 -4.48 -19.02 19.71
N MET A 78 -3.96 -17.80 19.94
CA MET A 78 -2.67 -17.60 20.61
C MET A 78 -2.70 -18.00 22.09
N ASN A 79 -3.84 -17.80 22.75
CA ASN A 79 -4.05 -18.14 24.16
C ASN A 79 -4.27 -19.65 24.37
N SER A 80 -4.83 -20.36 23.39
CA SER A 80 -5.02 -21.81 23.47
C SER A 80 -3.73 -22.61 23.22
N VAL A 81 -2.65 -21.95 22.80
CA VAL A 81 -1.40 -22.58 22.42
C VAL A 81 -0.38 -22.53 23.56
N ASN A 82 0.11 -23.71 23.94
CA ASN A 82 0.99 -23.90 25.09
C ASN A 82 2.50 -23.90 24.73
N SER A 83 2.85 -24.14 23.46
CA SER A 83 4.26 -24.18 23.03
C SER A 83 4.70 -22.93 22.25
N GLN A 84 5.98 -22.57 22.39
CA GLN A 84 6.56 -21.44 21.65
C GLN A 84 6.58 -21.71 20.13
N GLU A 85 6.75 -22.97 19.73
CA GLU A 85 6.79 -23.44 18.35
C GLU A 85 5.42 -23.28 17.66
N GLU A 86 4.33 -23.61 18.34
CA GLU A 86 2.99 -23.40 17.83
C GLU A 86 2.64 -21.91 17.75
N ARG A 87 3.08 -21.08 18.72
CA ARG A 87 2.92 -19.62 18.60
C ARG A 87 3.66 -19.06 17.40
N LYS A 88 4.88 -19.52 17.13
CA LYS A 88 5.65 -19.15 15.92
C LYS A 88 4.92 -19.59 14.64
N ARG A 89 4.39 -20.82 14.61
CA ARG A 89 3.56 -21.32 13.50
C ARG A 89 2.30 -20.48 13.33
N MET A 90 1.72 -20.00 14.43
CA MET A 90 0.51 -19.20 14.36
C MET A 90 0.77 -17.83 13.72
N ILE A 91 1.79 -17.13 14.22
CA ILE A 91 2.29 -15.88 13.64
C ILE A 91 2.66 -16.07 12.17
N PHE A 92 3.21 -17.22 11.80
CA PHE A 92 3.54 -17.53 10.40
C PHE A 92 2.30 -17.54 9.51
N ARG A 93 1.17 -18.09 9.97
CA ARG A 93 -0.06 -18.09 9.17
C ARG A 93 -0.68 -16.69 9.05
N PHE A 94 -0.40 -15.78 9.98
CA PHE A 94 -0.83 -14.39 9.90
C PHE A 94 0.00 -13.52 8.94
N ARG A 95 0.97 -14.12 8.23
CA ARG A 95 1.84 -13.41 7.27
C ARG A 95 1.20 -13.13 5.93
N SER A 96 0.15 -13.84 5.53
CA SER A 96 -0.53 -13.57 4.27
C SER A 96 -2.01 -13.91 4.42
N LEU A 97 -2.83 -13.29 3.58
CA LEU A 97 -4.27 -13.53 3.60
C LEU A 97 -4.56 -15.00 3.28
N SER A 98 -3.95 -15.56 2.23
CA SER A 98 -4.15 -16.97 1.90
C SER A 98 -3.76 -17.93 3.02
N SER A 99 -2.74 -17.59 3.82
CA SER A 99 -2.32 -18.41 4.96
C SER A 99 -3.26 -18.27 6.15
N TRP A 100 -3.80 -17.06 6.38
CA TRP A 100 -4.78 -16.80 7.42
C TRP A 100 -6.11 -17.49 7.16
N MET A 101 -6.56 -17.50 5.90
CA MET A 101 -7.78 -18.18 5.45
C MET A 101 -7.77 -19.69 5.76
N GLN A 102 -6.60 -20.33 5.90
CA GLN A 102 -6.51 -21.75 6.29
C GLN A 102 -6.83 -22.01 7.78
N VAL A 103 -6.94 -20.93 8.56
CA VAL A 103 -7.17 -20.95 10.00
C VAL A 103 -8.55 -20.40 10.31
N TYR A 104 -8.91 -19.31 9.63
CA TYR A 104 -10.14 -18.58 9.83
C TYR A 104 -10.82 -18.32 8.49
N GLU A 105 -11.63 -19.28 8.05
CA GLU A 105 -12.34 -19.24 6.75
C GLU A 105 -13.40 -18.10 6.70
N ASN A 106 -13.83 -17.62 7.86
CA ASN A 106 -14.83 -16.57 8.01
C ASN A 106 -14.26 -15.15 7.92
N HIS A 107 -12.96 -14.99 7.64
CA HIS A 107 -12.36 -13.67 7.43
C HIS A 107 -13.08 -12.91 6.30
N HIS A 108 -13.43 -11.65 6.55
CA HIS A 108 -14.09 -10.80 5.56
C HIS A 108 -13.06 -10.20 4.59
N LEU A 109 -13.28 -10.30 3.28
CA LEU A 109 -12.27 -9.88 2.30
C LEU A 109 -12.36 -8.38 2.06
N TYR A 110 -11.34 -7.65 2.54
CA TYR A 110 -11.22 -6.22 2.32
C TYR A 110 -10.11 -5.91 1.30
N LEU A 111 -10.41 -5.04 0.33
CA LEU A 111 -9.45 -4.43 -0.57
C LEU A 111 -9.35 -2.94 -0.29
N ARG A 112 -8.13 -2.41 -0.34
CA ARG A 112 -7.88 -0.97 -0.28
C ARG A 112 -7.77 -0.39 -1.68
N ALA A 113 -8.51 0.68 -1.92
CA ALA A 113 -8.43 1.48 -3.13
C ALA A 113 -7.70 2.79 -2.83
N ILE A 114 -6.65 3.05 -3.58
CA ILE A 114 -5.89 4.30 -3.54
C ILE A 114 -6.60 5.29 -4.47
N PRO A 115 -7.06 6.45 -3.97
CA PRO A 115 -7.61 7.50 -4.81
C PRO A 115 -6.65 7.88 -5.92
N SER A 116 -7.15 8.09 -7.13
CA SER A 116 -6.38 8.69 -8.21
C SER A 116 -6.75 10.15 -8.35
N GLY A 117 -5.75 11.01 -8.50
CA GLY A 117 -5.93 12.44 -8.72
C GLY A 117 -5.56 13.29 -7.51
N HIS A 118 -4.40 13.94 -7.59
CA HIS A 118 -4.02 15.05 -6.72
C HIS A 118 -4.26 16.42 -7.38
N ASN A 119 -4.61 16.45 -8.67
CA ASN A 119 -4.62 17.67 -9.50
C ASN A 119 -5.90 17.84 -10.36
N GLY A 120 -7.08 17.45 -9.86
CA GLY A 120 -8.37 17.69 -10.54
C GLY A 120 -8.70 16.73 -11.70
N ILE A 121 -7.82 15.80 -12.05
CA ILE A 121 -8.11 14.68 -12.96
C ILE A 121 -8.88 13.61 -12.17
N LYS A 122 -10.15 13.41 -12.52
CA LYS A 122 -11.02 12.38 -11.93
C LYS A 122 -10.70 11.02 -12.52
N ASP A 123 -9.57 10.44 -12.13
CA ASP A 123 -9.28 9.06 -12.45
C ASP A 123 -9.96 8.11 -11.45
N ALA A 124 -10.32 6.92 -11.93
CA ALA A 124 -10.92 5.91 -11.08
C ALA A 124 -9.91 5.45 -10.00
N PRO A 125 -10.34 5.23 -8.73
CA PRO A 125 -9.47 4.68 -7.70
C PRO A 125 -8.80 3.38 -8.16
N ARG A 126 -7.62 3.09 -7.61
CA ARG A 126 -6.78 1.97 -8.04
C ARG A 126 -6.49 1.02 -6.90
N VAL A 127 -6.27 -0.24 -7.24
CA VAL A 127 -5.92 -1.32 -6.30
C VAL A 127 -4.61 -1.95 -6.73
N PHE A 128 -3.84 -2.49 -5.80
CA PHE A 128 -2.63 -3.24 -6.15
C PHE A 128 -2.99 -4.53 -6.87
N ALA A 129 -2.32 -4.80 -8.00
CA ALA A 129 -2.52 -6.01 -8.79
C ALA A 129 -2.23 -7.28 -7.97
N GLU A 130 -1.19 -7.26 -7.12
CA GLU A 130 -0.86 -8.40 -6.27
C GLU A 130 -1.94 -8.71 -5.21
N ASP A 131 -2.58 -7.68 -4.64
CA ASP A 131 -3.68 -7.86 -3.69
C ASP A 131 -4.86 -8.58 -4.39
N LEU A 132 -5.14 -8.25 -5.66
CA LEU A 132 -6.15 -8.93 -6.47
C LEU A 132 -5.80 -10.39 -6.76
N LEU A 133 -4.56 -10.65 -7.16
CA LEU A 133 -4.07 -12.00 -7.46
C LEU A 133 -4.11 -12.93 -6.23
N GLU A 134 -4.05 -12.36 -5.02
CA GLU A 134 -4.22 -13.10 -3.77
C GLU A 134 -5.69 -13.34 -3.41
N ILE A 135 -6.58 -12.38 -3.67
CA ILE A 135 -8.00 -12.46 -3.32
C ILE A 135 -8.83 -13.30 -4.27
N ILE A 136 -8.57 -13.26 -5.58
CA ILE A 136 -9.38 -13.97 -6.59
C ILE A 136 -9.52 -15.48 -6.29
N PRO A 137 -8.43 -16.23 -6.00
CA PRO A 137 -8.56 -17.64 -5.65
C PRO A 137 -9.43 -17.88 -4.40
N ILE A 138 -9.38 -16.97 -3.43
CA ILE A 138 -10.14 -17.05 -2.18
C ILE A 138 -11.63 -16.78 -2.44
N VAL A 139 -11.94 -15.81 -3.30
CA VAL A 139 -13.32 -15.50 -3.73
C VAL A 139 -13.94 -16.71 -4.42
N LEU A 140 -13.22 -17.32 -5.37
CA LEU A 140 -13.65 -18.54 -6.04
C LEU A 140 -13.90 -19.68 -5.04
N GLU A 141 -13.00 -19.89 -4.08
CA GLU A 141 -13.17 -20.90 -3.03
C GLU A 141 -14.44 -20.64 -2.18
N LYS A 142 -14.67 -19.39 -1.74
CA LYS A 142 -15.85 -19.01 -0.96
C LYS A 142 -17.17 -19.16 -1.73
N GLN A 143 -17.12 -19.14 -3.06
CA GLN A 143 -18.27 -19.43 -3.93
C GLN A 143 -18.54 -20.93 -4.11
N GLY A 144 -17.77 -21.81 -3.47
CA GLY A 144 -17.91 -23.26 -3.57
C GLY A 144 -17.13 -23.87 -4.74
N MET A 145 -16.21 -23.14 -5.38
CA MET A 145 -15.36 -23.70 -6.43
C MET A 145 -14.23 -24.55 -5.81
N PRO A 146 -13.97 -25.77 -6.30
CA PRO A 146 -12.89 -26.63 -5.82
C PRO A 146 -11.51 -25.95 -5.78
N LYS A 147 -10.74 -26.21 -4.73
CA LYS A 147 -9.34 -25.79 -4.61
C LYS A 147 -8.52 -26.31 -5.80
N SER A 148 -8.00 -25.41 -6.63
CA SER A 148 -6.86 -25.75 -7.49
C SER A 148 -5.65 -25.97 -6.58
N LEU A 149 -5.43 -27.22 -6.17
CA LEU A 149 -4.24 -27.62 -5.46
C LEU A 149 -3.05 -27.48 -6.41
N GLY A 150 -2.35 -26.35 -6.30
CA GLY A 150 -0.96 -26.25 -6.71
C GLY A 150 -0.18 -27.35 -6.00
N ASN A 151 0.11 -28.42 -6.73
CA ASN A 151 1.26 -29.34 -6.63
C ASN A 151 0.93 -30.66 -7.36
N GLY A 152 1.16 -30.68 -8.68
CA GLY A 152 1.75 -31.83 -9.38
C GLY A 152 1.06 -33.21 -9.40
N ARG A 153 -0.14 -33.44 -8.86
CA ARG A 153 -0.83 -34.74 -9.02
C ARG A 153 -2.19 -34.60 -9.67
N LYS A 154 -2.26 -35.03 -10.95
CA LYS A 154 -3.49 -35.30 -11.69
C LYS A 154 -4.38 -36.24 -10.87
N ARG A 155 -5.55 -35.76 -10.46
CA ARG A 155 -6.77 -36.58 -10.37
C ARG A 155 -7.75 -36.08 -11.41
N TYR A 156 -8.30 -37.02 -12.15
CA TYR A 156 -9.16 -36.81 -13.32
C TYR A 156 -10.56 -36.35 -12.91
N GLY A 157 -11.13 -35.46 -13.72
CA GLY A 157 -12.57 -35.21 -13.84
C GLY A 157 -13.18 -34.28 -12.81
N THR A 158 -12.80 -33.00 -12.75
CA THR A 158 -13.55 -31.90 -12.08
C THR A 158 -12.80 -30.58 -12.24
N LEU A 159 -13.50 -29.52 -12.68
CA LEU A 159 -13.15 -28.08 -12.67
C LEU A 159 -11.76 -27.61 -13.16
N LYS A 160 -10.93 -28.52 -13.66
CA LYS A 160 -9.60 -28.24 -14.20
C LYS A 160 -9.66 -27.56 -15.56
N ASP A 161 -10.81 -27.63 -16.22
CA ASP A 161 -11.01 -27.16 -17.58
C ASP A 161 -11.68 -25.77 -17.64
N TYR A 162 -12.17 -25.20 -16.52
CA TYR A 162 -13.11 -24.08 -16.62
C TYR A 162 -12.59 -22.67 -16.28
N CYS A 163 -11.68 -22.39 -15.32
CA CYS A 163 -11.41 -20.95 -15.05
C CYS A 163 -10.16 -20.44 -14.29
N SER A 164 -9.27 -21.22 -13.66
CA SER A 164 -8.40 -20.61 -12.64
C SER A 164 -6.88 -20.83 -12.69
N SER A 165 -6.31 -21.75 -13.48
CA SER A 165 -4.84 -21.76 -13.63
C SER A 165 -4.39 -20.82 -14.75
N ASP A 166 -4.87 -21.03 -15.96
CA ASP A 166 -4.24 -20.42 -17.14
C ASP A 166 -4.57 -18.92 -17.24
N ARG A 167 -5.84 -18.53 -17.00
CA ARG A 167 -6.26 -17.13 -17.04
C ARG A 167 -5.68 -16.29 -15.90
N ILE A 168 -5.61 -16.84 -14.69
CA ILE A 168 -4.96 -16.14 -13.56
C ILE A 168 -3.46 -16.02 -13.83
N GLU A 169 -2.84 -17.04 -14.43
CA GLU A 169 -1.44 -16.98 -14.85
C GLU A 169 -1.23 -15.96 -15.97
N ASP A 170 -2.16 -15.79 -16.91
CA ASP A 170 -2.12 -14.73 -17.91
C ASP A 170 -2.12 -13.35 -17.25
N TYR A 171 -2.96 -13.14 -16.23
CA TYR A 171 -2.95 -11.90 -15.44
C TYR A 171 -1.66 -11.73 -14.63
N ARG A 172 -1.11 -12.80 -14.05
CA ARG A 172 0.21 -12.79 -13.40
C ARG A 172 1.31 -12.39 -14.36
N ASN A 173 1.32 -12.94 -15.56
CA ASN A 173 2.29 -12.62 -16.61
C ASN A 173 2.10 -11.19 -17.13
N LYS A 174 0.85 -10.76 -17.33
CA LYS A 174 0.50 -9.40 -17.74
C LYS A 174 0.94 -8.34 -16.72
N TRP A 175 0.83 -8.66 -15.43
CA TRP A 175 1.20 -7.76 -14.34
C TRP A 175 2.56 -8.05 -13.72
N ALA A 176 3.30 -9.01 -14.28
CA ALA A 176 4.66 -9.27 -13.88
C ALA A 176 5.47 -7.98 -14.13
N SER A 177 5.95 -7.38 -13.04
CA SER A 177 6.79 -6.20 -13.15
C SER A 177 8.11 -6.60 -13.81
N SER A 178 8.41 -6.03 -14.97
CA SER A 178 9.72 -6.12 -15.61
C SER A 178 10.83 -5.41 -14.81
N LEU A 179 10.46 -4.71 -13.73
CA LEU A 179 11.34 -3.83 -12.96
C LEU A 179 11.51 -4.37 -11.53
N GLU A 180 12.33 -5.42 -11.38
CA GLU A 180 12.91 -6.00 -10.14
C GLU A 180 12.41 -5.43 -8.79
N GLY A 181 11.12 -5.59 -8.47
CA GLY A 181 10.55 -5.17 -7.17
C GLY A 181 10.60 -3.67 -6.85
N LYS A 182 10.93 -2.79 -7.80
CA LYS A 182 11.03 -1.33 -7.58
C LYS A 182 9.71 -0.61 -7.80
N VAL A 183 8.87 -1.18 -8.65
CA VAL A 183 7.59 -0.63 -9.08
C VAL A 183 6.47 -1.63 -8.82
N TRP A 184 5.37 -1.10 -8.30
CA TRP A 184 4.16 -1.83 -7.98
C TRP A 184 3.08 -1.54 -9.01
N ILE A 185 2.58 -2.59 -9.65
CA ILE A 185 1.48 -2.48 -10.60
C ILE A 185 0.17 -2.31 -9.86
N THR A 186 -0.62 -1.35 -10.32
CA THR A 186 -1.98 -1.12 -9.86
C THR A 186 -2.92 -1.14 -11.04
N VAL A 187 -4.16 -1.52 -10.80
CA VAL A 187 -5.23 -1.49 -11.79
C VAL A 187 -6.37 -0.61 -11.29
N SER A 188 -7.07 0.04 -12.22
CA SER A 188 -8.25 0.81 -11.86
C SER A 188 -9.35 -0.11 -11.32
N THR A 189 -10.21 0.43 -10.46
CA THR A 189 -11.41 -0.26 -9.97
C THR A 189 -12.35 -0.70 -11.10
N LYS A 190 -12.33 -0.01 -12.25
CA LYS A 190 -13.04 -0.42 -13.48
C LYS A 190 -12.42 -1.66 -14.12
N GLU A 191 -11.10 -1.70 -14.28
CA GLU A 191 -10.39 -2.89 -14.79
C GLU A 191 -10.56 -4.09 -13.86
N MET A 192 -10.51 -3.85 -12.54
CA MET A 192 -10.79 -4.88 -11.53
C MET A 192 -12.22 -5.42 -11.64
N ALA A 193 -13.23 -4.57 -11.89
CA ALA A 193 -14.60 -5.04 -12.09
C ALA A 193 -14.70 -5.96 -13.32
N GLY A 194 -14.09 -5.56 -14.44
CA GLY A 194 -14.02 -6.39 -15.64
C GLY A 194 -13.32 -7.74 -15.42
N LEU A 195 -12.24 -7.76 -14.64
CA LEU A 195 -11.58 -9.00 -14.23
C LEU A 195 -12.50 -9.92 -13.41
N PHE A 196 -13.27 -9.38 -12.47
CA PHE A 196 -14.22 -10.16 -11.69
C PHE A 196 -15.34 -10.71 -12.57
N ASP A 197 -15.81 -9.94 -13.55
CA ASP A 197 -16.78 -10.41 -14.54
C ASP A 197 -16.21 -11.53 -15.42
N ASP A 198 -14.98 -11.35 -15.90
CA ASP A 198 -14.28 -12.31 -16.75
C ASP A 198 -14.08 -13.66 -16.08
N LEU A 199 -13.85 -13.66 -14.76
CA LEU A 199 -13.62 -14.84 -13.93
C LEU A 199 -14.87 -15.33 -13.18
N ASP A 200 -16.04 -14.74 -13.44
CA ASP A 200 -17.31 -15.02 -12.77
C ASP A 200 -17.21 -15.01 -11.23
N CYS A 201 -16.48 -14.03 -10.71
CA CYS A 201 -16.29 -13.79 -9.29
C CYS A 201 -17.43 -12.95 -8.72
N ASN A 202 -17.93 -13.35 -7.55
CA ASN A 202 -18.93 -12.64 -6.77
C ASN A 202 -18.30 -11.42 -6.10
N LYS A 203 -18.62 -10.24 -6.63
CA LYS A 203 -18.13 -8.95 -6.14
C LYS A 203 -18.63 -8.63 -4.73
N GLU A 204 -19.77 -9.19 -4.31
CA GLU A 204 -20.34 -8.99 -2.97
C GLU A 204 -19.50 -9.60 -1.85
N LEU A 205 -18.61 -10.56 -2.17
CA LEU A 205 -17.71 -11.17 -1.20
C LEU A 205 -16.52 -10.28 -0.83
N VAL A 206 -16.32 -9.18 -1.57
CA VAL A 206 -15.19 -8.28 -1.41
C VAL A 206 -15.69 -6.87 -1.09
N THR A 207 -15.18 -6.30 -0.01
CA THR A 207 -15.44 -4.91 0.38
C THR A 207 -14.25 -4.04 0.03
N ILE A 208 -14.49 -2.97 -0.73
CA ILE A 208 -13.48 -1.99 -1.08
C ILE A 208 -13.56 -0.83 -0.08
N ILE A 209 -12.43 -0.47 0.51
CA ILE A 209 -12.29 0.72 1.35
C ILE A 209 -11.27 1.68 0.73
N GLU A 210 -11.39 2.97 0.94
CA GLU A 210 -10.32 3.90 0.59
C GLU A 210 -9.09 3.65 1.48
N ASP A 211 -7.88 3.70 0.91
CA ASP A 211 -6.64 3.34 1.62
C ASP A 211 -6.38 4.28 2.82
N PRO A 212 -6.41 3.77 4.07
CA PRO A 212 -6.28 4.63 5.26
C PRO A 212 -4.92 5.31 5.39
N SER A 213 -3.85 4.63 4.97
CA SER A 213 -2.49 5.19 4.94
C SER A 213 -2.40 6.39 4.00
N HIS A 214 -3.00 6.29 2.82
CA HIS A 214 -3.11 7.38 1.86
C HIS A 214 -3.95 8.54 2.39
N ILE A 215 -5.10 8.27 3.03
CA ILE A 215 -5.91 9.32 3.67
C ILE A 215 -5.09 10.08 4.72
N ASN A 216 -4.41 9.36 5.62
CA ASN A 216 -3.61 9.97 6.68
C ASN A 216 -2.46 10.82 6.13
N THR A 217 -1.70 10.30 5.16
CA THR A 217 -0.57 11.03 4.59
C THR A 217 -1.03 12.21 3.72
N SER A 218 -2.16 12.09 3.03
CA SER A 218 -2.78 13.21 2.33
C SER A 218 -3.14 14.34 3.29
N ARG A 219 -3.71 14.03 4.46
CA ARG A 219 -3.99 15.02 5.51
C ARG A 219 -2.72 15.66 6.06
N ASP A 220 -1.71 14.85 6.38
CA ASP A 220 -0.42 15.34 6.89
C ASP A 220 0.28 16.28 5.88
N VAL A 221 0.19 15.99 4.58
CA VAL A 221 0.71 16.88 3.53
C VAL A 221 -0.04 18.21 3.47
N MET A 222 -1.36 18.21 3.61
CA MET A 222 -2.14 19.46 3.63
C MET A 222 -1.82 20.33 4.86
N GLU A 223 -1.56 19.70 6.01
CA GLU A 223 -1.30 20.40 7.27
C GLU A 223 0.17 20.83 7.43
N ARG A 224 1.12 20.02 6.94
CA ARG A 224 2.56 20.13 7.28
C ARG A 224 3.49 20.06 6.07
N GLY A 225 2.95 19.83 4.87
CA GLY A 225 3.73 19.54 3.68
C GLY A 225 4.34 18.13 3.69
N GLY A 226 5.07 17.79 2.63
CA GLY A 226 5.69 16.47 2.45
C GLY A 226 5.12 15.72 1.26
N TYR A 227 4.98 14.40 1.40
CA TYR A 227 4.60 13.52 0.29
C TYR A 227 3.53 12.53 0.71
N ILE A 228 2.57 12.31 -0.20
CA ILE A 228 1.48 11.35 -0.03
C ILE A 228 2.06 9.95 -0.27
N ARG A 229 1.82 9.05 0.68
CA ARG A 229 2.43 7.71 0.72
C ARG A 229 1.42 6.67 1.18
N THR A 230 1.62 5.45 0.71
CA THR A 230 0.90 4.28 1.18
C THR A 230 1.87 3.12 1.38
N ILE A 231 1.35 1.98 1.84
CA ILE A 231 2.08 0.74 2.02
C ILE A 231 1.83 -0.16 0.81
N SER A 232 2.83 -0.85 0.29
CA SER A 232 2.65 -1.85 -0.76
C SER A 232 2.18 -3.20 -0.21
N PRO A 233 1.76 -4.15 -1.05
CA PRO A 233 1.45 -5.53 -0.64
C PRO A 233 2.57 -6.18 0.19
N ASN A 234 3.84 -5.89 -0.09
CA ASN A 234 4.98 -6.41 0.70
C ASN A 234 5.46 -5.45 1.80
N GLN A 235 4.56 -4.60 2.31
CA GLN A 235 4.79 -3.70 3.43
C GLN A 235 5.88 -2.63 3.21
N THR A 236 6.19 -2.30 1.97
CA THR A 236 7.14 -1.24 1.62
C THR A 236 6.41 0.08 1.43
N GLU A 237 6.95 1.19 1.93
CA GLU A 237 6.37 2.50 1.63
C GLU A 237 6.54 2.84 0.15
N VAL A 238 5.44 3.24 -0.46
CA VAL A 238 5.36 3.60 -1.87
C VAL A 238 4.59 4.90 -2.04
N MET A 239 4.84 5.57 -3.16
CA MET A 239 4.10 6.74 -3.58
C MET A 239 3.74 6.62 -5.06
N ASP A 240 2.72 7.35 -5.49
CA ASP A 240 2.41 7.41 -6.92
C ASP A 240 3.54 8.09 -7.70
N THR A 241 3.54 7.91 -9.01
CA THR A 241 4.59 8.45 -9.90
C THR A 241 4.72 9.97 -9.83
N SER A 242 3.62 10.71 -9.65
CA SER A 242 3.64 12.16 -9.54
C SER A 242 4.30 12.63 -8.24
N MET A 243 4.01 11.97 -7.12
CA MET A 243 4.63 12.21 -5.83
C MET A 243 6.09 11.78 -5.84
N ALA A 244 6.44 10.70 -6.54
CA ALA A 244 7.82 10.29 -6.74
C ALA A 244 8.62 11.33 -7.55
N ALA A 245 8.04 11.86 -8.63
CA ALA A 245 8.64 12.92 -9.42
C ALA A 245 8.84 14.20 -8.58
N LEU A 246 7.84 14.59 -7.80
CA LEU A 246 7.95 15.71 -6.86
C LEU A 246 9.06 15.49 -5.83
N TYR A 247 9.11 14.29 -5.22
CA TYR A 247 10.16 13.91 -4.28
C TYR A 247 11.56 14.00 -4.90
N ILE A 248 11.73 13.49 -6.12
CA ILE A 248 13.01 13.59 -6.84
C ILE A 248 13.36 15.05 -7.09
N PHE A 249 12.40 15.85 -7.56
CA PHE A 249 12.62 17.27 -7.85
C PHE A 249 13.00 18.08 -6.60
N ASP A 250 12.22 17.96 -5.53
CA ASP A 250 12.48 18.65 -4.26
C ASP A 250 13.83 18.22 -3.66
N THR A 251 14.20 16.94 -3.82
CA THR A 251 15.44 16.40 -3.23
C THR A 251 16.69 16.74 -4.04
N LEU A 252 16.60 16.69 -5.37
CA LEU A 252 17.75 16.78 -6.27
C LEU A 252 17.92 18.11 -6.98
N VAL A 253 16.83 18.83 -7.23
CA VAL A 253 16.85 20.03 -8.09
C VAL A 253 16.68 21.28 -7.25
N LYS A 254 15.68 21.29 -6.36
CA LYS A 254 15.34 22.46 -5.57
C LYS A 254 16.48 22.89 -4.66
N GLY A 255 16.79 24.18 -4.65
CA GLY A 255 17.81 24.77 -3.78
C GLY A 255 19.26 24.41 -4.14
N ARG A 256 19.52 23.69 -5.24
CA ARG A 256 20.87 23.29 -5.63
C ARG A 256 21.41 24.13 -6.78
N ASN A 257 22.62 24.65 -6.62
CA ASN A 257 23.33 25.34 -7.68
C ASN A 257 24.12 24.35 -8.55
N HIS A 258 23.45 23.75 -9.53
CA HIS A 258 24.05 22.75 -10.44
C HIS A 258 25.23 23.27 -11.29
N LYS A 259 25.46 24.59 -11.34
CA LYS A 259 26.62 25.18 -12.03
C LYS A 259 27.91 25.14 -11.20
N LYS A 260 27.80 24.93 -9.87
CA LYS A 260 28.94 24.98 -8.93
C LYS A 260 29.38 23.62 -8.38
N TYR A 261 28.61 22.55 -8.63
CA TYR A 261 28.97 21.21 -8.17
C TYR A 261 30.00 20.57 -9.11
N ARG A 262 31.22 20.35 -8.62
CA ARG A 262 32.07 19.24 -9.04
C ARG A 262 31.80 18.10 -8.06
N CYS A 263 31.47 16.86 -8.50
CA CYS A 263 31.35 15.72 -7.58
C CYS A 263 32.64 15.65 -6.74
N ASP A 264 32.53 15.78 -5.43
CA ASP A 264 33.64 15.68 -4.50
C ASP A 264 33.92 14.21 -4.16
N GLY A 265 34.55 13.50 -5.09
CA GLY A 265 35.37 12.33 -4.76
C GLY A 265 34.90 10.95 -5.25
N SER A 266 35.93 10.20 -5.67
CA SER A 266 36.12 8.74 -5.89
C SER A 266 35.10 7.87 -6.64
N LEU A 267 33.81 8.18 -6.69
CA LEU A 267 32.78 7.31 -7.33
C LEU A 267 32.17 7.90 -8.61
N CYS A 268 32.35 9.19 -8.85
CA CYS A 268 32.06 9.83 -10.12
C CYS A 268 33.37 10.31 -10.73
N GLY A 269 33.76 9.71 -11.84
CA GLY A 269 34.91 10.15 -12.59
C GLY A 269 34.63 11.50 -13.23
N LYS A 270 35.01 12.62 -12.59
CA LYS A 270 35.07 13.96 -13.20
C LYS A 270 33.88 14.32 -14.13
N GLU A 271 32.64 13.99 -13.79
CA GLU A 271 31.51 14.36 -14.64
C GLU A 271 31.04 15.79 -14.33
N ASP A 272 30.81 16.56 -15.39
CA ASP A 272 30.29 17.92 -15.32
C ASP A 272 28.84 17.94 -14.78
N GLY A 273 28.44 19.03 -14.10
CA GLY A 273 27.08 19.18 -13.56
C GLY A 273 25.94 19.03 -14.58
N MET A 274 26.24 19.17 -15.88
CA MET A 274 25.30 18.87 -16.97
C MET A 274 24.99 17.37 -17.13
N ASP A 275 25.92 16.47 -16.82
CA ASP A 275 25.65 15.03 -16.87
C ASP A 275 24.74 14.59 -15.71
N CYS A 276 24.93 15.19 -14.53
CA CYS A 276 24.03 15.00 -13.39
C CYS A 276 22.59 15.42 -13.73
N LEU A 277 22.38 16.59 -14.34
CA LEU A 277 21.06 17.04 -14.77
C LEU A 277 20.44 16.14 -15.85
N LYS A 278 21.25 15.62 -16.78
CA LYS A 278 20.79 14.64 -17.77
C LYS A 278 20.32 13.34 -17.10
N ARG A 279 21.03 12.85 -16.07
CA ARG A 279 20.62 11.66 -15.31
C ARG A 279 19.35 11.90 -14.50
N ILE A 280 19.22 13.07 -13.85
CA ILE A 280 17.98 13.46 -13.15
C ILE A 280 16.81 13.53 -14.14
N THR A 281 17.03 14.14 -15.31
CA THR A 281 16.01 14.22 -16.37
C THR A 281 15.61 12.83 -16.86
N LYS A 282 16.59 11.94 -17.09
CA LYS A 282 16.31 10.53 -17.42
C LYS A 282 15.52 9.82 -16.32
N LEU A 283 15.85 10.06 -15.05
CA LEU A 283 15.12 9.48 -13.91
C LEU A 283 13.69 10.01 -13.83
N LEU A 284 13.49 11.31 -14.00
CA LEU A 284 12.17 11.93 -14.03
C LEU A 284 11.36 11.40 -15.22
N ASN A 285 11.93 11.37 -16.42
CA ASN A 285 11.28 10.78 -17.58
C ASN A 285 10.95 9.30 -17.33
N TRP A 286 11.86 8.53 -16.74
CA TRP A 286 11.62 7.13 -16.38
C TRP A 286 10.46 6.94 -15.40
N VAL A 287 10.36 7.78 -14.35
CA VAL A 287 9.21 7.77 -13.43
C VAL A 287 7.93 8.18 -14.15
N MET A 288 8.03 9.09 -15.12
CA MET A 288 6.89 9.69 -15.80
C MET A 288 6.40 8.91 -17.05
N GLU A 289 7.20 8.02 -17.62
CA GLU A 289 6.93 7.31 -18.88
C GLU A 289 5.79 6.27 -18.79
N ASP A 290 5.27 5.97 -17.60
CA ASP A 290 4.13 5.07 -17.42
C ASP A 290 3.31 5.42 -16.16
N THR A 291 2.80 6.65 -16.13
CA THR A 291 2.31 7.33 -14.92
C THR A 291 0.98 6.82 -14.38
N SER A 292 0.13 6.20 -15.20
CA SER A 292 -1.25 5.93 -14.79
C SER A 292 -1.42 4.65 -13.97
N SER A 293 -0.45 3.71 -14.01
CA SER A 293 -0.64 2.36 -13.48
C SER A 293 0.35 1.91 -12.40
N LYS A 294 1.25 2.79 -11.95
CA LYS A 294 2.44 2.39 -11.18
C LYS A 294 2.63 3.17 -9.88
N PHE A 295 3.16 2.50 -8.87
CA PHE A 295 3.65 3.08 -7.61
C PHE A 295 5.13 2.76 -7.43
N CYS A 296 5.93 3.75 -7.04
CA CYS A 296 7.37 3.59 -6.84
C CYS A 296 7.70 3.41 -5.36
N THR A 297 8.64 2.52 -5.04
CA THR A 297 9.13 2.36 -3.66
C THR A 297 9.98 3.56 -3.23
N CYS A 298 9.68 4.14 -2.07
CA CYS A 298 10.46 5.24 -1.49
C CYS A 298 11.94 4.86 -1.34
N LEU A 299 12.20 3.60 -0.95
CA LEU A 299 13.54 3.05 -0.73
C LEU A 299 14.31 2.79 -2.03
N SER A 300 13.68 2.58 -3.19
CA SER A 300 14.43 2.43 -4.45
C SER A 300 14.95 3.76 -4.98
N LEU A 301 14.33 4.86 -4.58
CA LEU A 301 14.78 6.21 -4.94
C LEU A 301 16.03 6.58 -4.15
N GLU A 302 16.16 6.21 -2.86
CA GLU A 302 17.32 6.58 -2.02
C GLU A 302 18.70 6.13 -2.56
N PRO A 303 18.92 4.87 -3.01
CA PRO A 303 20.17 4.46 -3.64
C PRO A 303 20.43 5.13 -4.98
N LEU A 304 19.37 5.43 -5.77
CA LEU A 304 19.50 6.20 -7.00
C LEU A 304 19.93 7.65 -6.71
N LEU A 305 19.45 8.23 -5.60
CA LEU A 305 19.92 9.52 -5.09
C LEU A 305 21.39 9.46 -4.63
N TYR A 306 21.82 8.35 -4.04
CA TYR A 306 23.20 8.12 -3.61
C TYR A 306 24.18 7.96 -4.79
N LEU A 307 23.76 7.24 -5.85
CA LEU A 307 24.52 7.06 -7.11
C LEU A 307 24.73 8.37 -7.88
N LEU A 308 23.94 9.42 -7.61
CA LEU A 308 24.07 10.75 -8.22
C LEU A 308 25.05 11.69 -7.45
N CYS A 309 26.00 11.14 -6.68
CA CYS A 309 26.98 11.86 -5.84
C CYS A 309 26.38 12.88 -4.85
N VAL A 310 25.27 12.58 -4.19
CA VAL A 310 24.81 13.48 -3.13
C VAL A 310 25.53 13.14 -1.82
N SER A 311 26.79 13.54 -1.70
CA SER A 311 27.69 13.24 -0.56
C SER A 311 27.27 13.86 0.78
N ARG A 312 26.08 14.46 0.90
CA ARG A 312 25.56 15.03 2.17
C ARG A 312 24.06 14.84 2.42
N TYR A 313 23.44 13.76 1.92
CA TYR A 313 22.08 13.44 2.38
C TYR A 313 22.15 12.70 3.73
N SER A 314 22.15 13.46 4.84
CA SER A 314 21.88 12.91 6.17
C SER A 314 20.40 13.11 6.48
N PRO A 315 19.63 12.07 6.82
CA PRO A 315 18.24 12.20 7.29
C PRO A 315 18.07 13.17 8.49
N ARG A 316 19.17 13.58 9.14
CA ARG A 316 19.19 14.56 10.22
C ARG A 316 18.90 16.00 9.75
N SER A 317 19.10 16.37 8.48
CA SER A 317 18.83 17.75 8.01
C SER A 317 17.33 18.07 7.99
N LEU A 318 16.50 17.14 7.52
CA LEU A 318 15.02 17.24 7.62
C LEU A 318 14.54 17.24 9.08
N GLY A 319 15.22 16.52 9.97
CA GLY A 319 14.93 16.55 11.41
C GLY A 319 15.32 17.86 12.09
N ARG A 320 16.35 18.57 11.59
CA ARG A 320 16.81 19.86 12.11
C ARG A 320 15.90 21.00 11.67
N GLU A 321 15.56 21.07 10.38
CA GLU A 321 14.58 22.04 9.87
C GLU A 321 13.20 21.86 10.52
N ARG A 322 12.76 20.61 10.77
CA ARG A 322 11.51 20.34 11.52
C ARG A 322 11.59 20.73 13.00
N ARG A 323 12.76 20.64 13.64
CA ARG A 323 12.97 21.13 15.03
C ARG A 323 13.02 22.65 15.08
N GLU A 324 13.65 23.29 14.11
CA GLU A 324 13.74 24.75 14.01
C GLU A 324 12.37 25.37 13.66
N ALA A 325 11.57 24.73 12.81
CA ALA A 325 10.18 25.10 12.54
C ALA A 325 9.27 24.90 13.77
N ARG A 326 9.45 23.81 14.54
CA ARG A 326 8.73 23.58 15.82
C ARG A 326 9.12 24.60 16.90
N MET A 327 10.40 24.97 17.00
CA MET A 327 10.84 26.00 17.96
C MET A 327 10.34 27.38 17.56
N SER A 328 10.32 27.70 16.26
CA SER A 328 9.79 28.97 15.76
C SER A 328 8.28 29.09 15.99
N ALA A 329 7.51 28.03 15.72
CA ALA A 329 6.06 27.99 15.97
C ALA A 329 5.70 28.13 17.47
N SER A 330 6.48 27.48 18.35
CA SER A 330 6.36 27.57 19.82
C SER A 330 6.65 28.99 20.36
N LEU A 331 7.60 29.71 19.76
CA LEU A 331 7.92 31.08 20.12
C LEU A 331 6.83 32.07 19.69
N THR A 332 6.23 31.88 18.51
CA THR A 332 5.05 32.66 18.10
C THR A 332 3.81 32.39 18.97
N ALA A 333 3.60 31.14 19.42
CA ALA A 333 2.47 30.82 20.30
C ALA A 333 2.60 31.42 21.72
N ARG A 334 3.83 31.63 22.21
CA ARG A 334 4.10 32.32 23.49
C ARG A 334 4.08 33.85 23.38
N GLY A 335 4.17 34.41 22.18
CA GLY A 335 4.07 35.86 21.95
C GLY A 335 2.63 36.38 21.90
N VAL A 336 1.63 35.50 21.76
CA VAL A 336 0.20 35.89 21.65
C VAL A 336 -0.53 35.83 23.00
N SER A 337 0.06 35.22 24.04
CA SER A 337 -0.56 35.14 25.38
C SER A 337 -0.14 36.24 26.35
N GLY A 338 0.57 37.28 25.89
CA GLY A 338 1.19 38.30 26.75
C GLY A 338 0.37 39.58 26.97
N ASP A 339 -0.62 39.88 26.14
CA ASP A 339 -1.27 41.20 26.12
C ASP A 339 -2.77 41.20 26.52
N ALA A 340 -3.24 40.15 27.21
CA ALA A 340 -4.64 40.05 27.65
C ALA A 340 -4.87 40.30 29.15
N GLU A 341 -3.86 40.72 29.91
CA GLU A 341 -3.99 40.89 31.36
C GLU A 341 -3.52 42.27 31.83
N LYS A 342 -4.22 43.32 31.38
CA LYS A 342 -4.11 44.67 31.99
C LYS A 342 -5.30 45.58 31.69
N ILE A 343 -6.52 45.08 31.90
CA ILE A 343 -7.71 45.92 32.10
C ILE A 343 -8.55 45.25 33.19
N GLU A 344 -8.27 45.57 34.44
CA GLU A 344 -9.22 45.72 35.55
C GLU A 344 -8.46 45.93 36.86
N LYS A 345 -8.35 47.20 37.27
CA LYS A 345 -8.46 47.66 38.66
C LYS A 345 -8.67 49.16 38.68
#